data_AF-A0A7G9YVF4-F1
#
_entry.id   AF-A0A7G9YVF4-F1
#
_cell.length_a   1.000
_cell.length_b   1.000
_cell.length_c   1.000
_cell.angle_alpha   90.00
_cell.angle_beta   90.00
_cell.angle_gamma   90.00
#
_symmetry.space_group_name_H-M   'P 1'
#
loop_
_entity.id
_entity.type
_entity.pdbx_description
1 polymer ?
#
loop_
_entity_poly.entity_id
_entity_poly.type
_entity_poly.pdbx_seq_one_letter_code
_entity_poly.pdbx_strand_id
1 'polypeptide(L)'
;MNEEKMLDVKQKSVRVKELKNYGSSLRPLYTIAVEIEISVEESPDTLHKMFTDTGLITRETIPFDVVSNFRGSADNKPFYSALIVHEGITKKYEVVARDTGGFLRTRINYEPVVSPEELRLTHPAEFPRMDIEVEEWELHNYKHHFMLLIASKRYESVDMRVRREKGVGEEEGASEFTVLRLNLAESELKAREVPCSWYLERISIFKDVDLKEEVRKKIEVG
;
A
#
# COMPACT_ATOMS: atom_id res chain seq x y z
N MET A 1 6.27 -21.28 -18.61
CA MET A 1 5.39 -21.51 -17.45
C MET A 1 6.31 -21.30 -16.25
N ASN A 2 6.43 -20.05 -15.80
CA ASN A 2 7.36 -19.70 -14.72
C ASN A 2 6.73 -20.16 -13.41
N GLU A 3 7.46 -20.92 -12.61
CA GLU A 3 7.11 -21.12 -11.20
C GLU A 3 7.03 -19.72 -10.58
N GLU A 4 5.82 -19.31 -10.17
CA GLU A 4 5.64 -18.08 -9.40
C GLU A 4 6.49 -18.20 -8.14
N LYS A 5 7.52 -17.37 -8.04
CA LYS A 5 8.48 -17.35 -6.94
C LYS A 5 7.76 -16.82 -5.69
N MET A 6 6.97 -17.65 -5.02
CA MET A 6 6.30 -17.28 -3.77
C MET A 6 7.32 -17.21 -2.61
N LEU A 7 7.10 -16.31 -1.66
CA LEU A 7 8.03 -16.05 -0.56
C LEU A 7 7.68 -16.80 0.71
N ASP A 8 8.70 -17.32 1.40
CA ASP A 8 8.54 -17.94 2.71
C ASP A 8 8.36 -16.86 3.80
N VAL A 9 7.34 -17.02 4.63
CA VAL A 9 7.02 -16.07 5.70
C VAL A 9 7.65 -16.52 7.01
N LYS A 10 8.43 -15.63 7.65
CA LYS A 10 9.00 -15.87 8.99
C LYS A 10 8.00 -15.61 10.09
N GLN A 11 7.30 -14.48 9.98
CA GLN A 11 6.29 -14.06 10.95
C GLN A 11 5.17 -13.36 10.21
N LYS A 12 3.94 -13.59 10.66
CA LYS A 12 2.76 -12.84 10.22
C LYS A 12 1.89 -12.44 11.40
N SER A 13 1.30 -11.26 11.32
CA SER A 13 0.23 -10.85 12.23
C SER A 13 -0.85 -10.11 11.46
N VAL A 14 -2.11 -10.34 11.84
CA VAL A 14 -3.28 -9.62 11.32
C VAL A 14 -4.08 -9.12 12.52
N ARG A 15 -4.32 -7.82 12.57
CA ARG A 15 -5.03 -7.14 13.64
C ARG A 15 -6.14 -6.26 13.08
N VAL A 16 -7.36 -6.47 13.57
CA VAL A 16 -8.48 -5.55 13.31
C VAL A 16 -8.27 -4.28 14.12
N LYS A 17 -8.22 -3.14 13.43
CA LYS A 17 -8.10 -1.79 14.01
C LYS A 17 -9.46 -1.13 14.16
N GLU A 18 -10.35 -1.35 13.20
CA GLU A 18 -11.74 -0.88 13.24
C GLU A 18 -12.65 -1.94 12.61
N LEU A 19 -13.79 -2.21 13.25
CA LEU A 19 -14.89 -2.98 12.70
C LEU A 19 -16.18 -2.39 13.27
N LYS A 20 -16.75 -1.42 12.56
CA LYS A 20 -17.89 -0.65 13.08
C LYS A 20 -18.97 -0.48 12.02
N ASN A 21 -20.20 -0.83 12.37
CA ASN A 21 -21.37 -0.50 11.56
C ASN A 21 -21.84 0.93 11.87
N TYR A 22 -21.76 1.82 10.89
CA TYR A 22 -22.30 3.17 10.96
C TYR A 22 -23.73 3.27 10.39
N GLY A 23 -24.23 2.19 9.79
CA GLY A 23 -25.60 2.05 9.29
C GLY A 23 -26.53 1.37 10.29
N SER A 24 -27.69 0.92 9.80
CA SER A 24 -28.63 0.12 10.59
C SER A 24 -28.41 -1.38 10.34
N SER A 25 -29.05 -2.25 11.13
CA SER A 25 -28.98 -3.70 10.89
C SER A 25 -29.56 -4.12 9.54
N LEU A 26 -30.54 -3.36 9.00
CA LEU A 26 -31.16 -3.64 7.70
C LEU A 26 -30.40 -3.01 6.53
N ARG A 27 -29.59 -1.98 6.79
CA ARG A 27 -28.74 -1.30 5.79
C ARG A 27 -27.38 -1.03 6.43
N PRO A 28 -26.52 -2.05 6.55
CA PRO A 28 -25.22 -1.89 7.16
C PRO A 28 -24.32 -0.99 6.32
N LEU A 29 -23.47 -0.22 7.02
CA LEU A 29 -22.41 0.60 6.44
C LEU A 29 -21.18 0.41 7.33
N TYR A 30 -20.48 -0.70 7.11
CA TYR A 30 -19.30 -1.03 7.87
C TYR A 30 -18.11 -0.17 7.42
N THR A 31 -17.36 0.30 8.40
CA THR A 31 -15.96 0.69 8.22
C THR A 31 -15.10 -0.39 8.84
N ILE A 32 -14.20 -0.94 8.04
CA ILE A 32 -13.31 -2.02 8.43
C ILE A 32 -11.89 -1.57 8.15
N ALA A 33 -11.07 -1.55 9.20
CA ALA A 33 -9.65 -1.27 9.10
C ALA A 33 -8.84 -2.42 9.71
N VAL A 34 -7.82 -2.86 8.99
CA VAL A 34 -6.93 -3.94 9.40
C VAL A 34 -5.47 -3.53 9.24
N GLU A 35 -4.65 -4.00 10.15
CA GLU A 35 -3.19 -3.93 10.07
C GLU A 35 -2.66 -5.35 9.86
N ILE A 36 -1.81 -5.50 8.85
CA ILE A 36 -1.13 -6.74 8.51
C ILE A 36 0.36 -6.46 8.60
N GLU A 37 1.09 -7.33 9.28
CA GLU A 37 2.54 -7.28 9.36
C GLU A 37 3.09 -8.64 8.94
N ILE A 38 4.09 -8.63 8.06
CA ILE A 38 4.70 -9.83 7.49
C ILE A 38 6.22 -9.62 7.48
N SER A 39 6.96 -10.59 8.01
CA SER A 39 8.42 -10.60 7.99
C SER A 39 8.93 -11.68 7.05
N VAL A 40 9.91 -11.33 6.21
CA VAL A 40 10.52 -12.22 5.20
C VAL A 40 12.05 -12.03 5.17
N GLU A 41 12.80 -12.94 4.53
CA GLU A 41 14.27 -12.81 4.41
C GLU A 41 14.69 -11.95 3.22
N GLU A 42 13.84 -11.88 2.21
CA GLU A 42 14.05 -11.14 0.98
C GLU A 42 14.26 -9.65 1.23
N SER A 43 15.06 -9.00 0.39
CA SER A 43 15.31 -7.56 0.49
C SER A 43 14.07 -6.73 0.11
N PRO A 44 14.00 -5.47 0.58
CA PRO A 44 12.98 -4.51 0.13
C PRO A 44 12.93 -4.35 -1.40
N ASP A 45 14.09 -4.37 -2.06
CA ASP A 45 14.24 -4.40 -3.52
C ASP A 45 13.59 -5.63 -4.17
N THR A 46 13.79 -6.82 -3.59
CA THR A 46 13.16 -8.05 -4.08
C THR A 46 11.63 -7.96 -3.99
N LEU A 47 11.11 -7.48 -2.86
CA LEU A 47 9.67 -7.25 -2.70
C LEU A 47 9.16 -6.20 -3.69
N HIS A 48 9.89 -5.11 -3.90
CA HIS A 48 9.53 -4.07 -4.86
C HIS A 48 9.41 -4.65 -6.29
N LYS A 49 10.39 -5.46 -6.73
CA LYS A 49 10.35 -6.17 -8.02
C LYS A 49 9.12 -7.06 -8.14
N MET A 50 8.84 -7.88 -7.14
CA MET A 50 7.68 -8.75 -7.14
C MET A 50 6.35 -7.99 -7.17
N PHE A 51 6.25 -6.88 -6.43
CA PHE A 51 5.04 -6.05 -6.45
C PHE A 51 4.88 -5.23 -7.73
N THR A 52 5.96 -5.03 -8.49
CA THR A 52 5.87 -4.55 -9.87
C THR A 52 5.23 -5.64 -10.75
N ASP A 53 5.68 -6.89 -10.61
CA ASP A 53 5.17 -8.02 -11.39
C ASP A 53 3.68 -8.34 -11.08
N THR A 54 3.24 -8.20 -9.83
CA THR A 54 1.83 -8.39 -9.46
C THR A 54 0.92 -7.23 -9.87
N GLY A 55 1.50 -6.13 -10.37
CA GLY A 55 0.77 -4.92 -10.72
C GLY A 55 0.34 -4.07 -9.52
N LEU A 56 0.91 -4.29 -8.33
CA LEU A 56 0.72 -3.41 -7.18
C LEU A 56 1.47 -2.08 -7.35
N ILE A 57 2.68 -2.10 -7.91
CA ILE A 57 3.48 -0.92 -8.23
C ILE A 57 3.29 -0.59 -9.70
N THR A 58 2.33 0.29 -10.00
CA THR A 58 1.95 0.67 -11.37
C THR A 58 1.45 2.11 -11.40
N ARG A 59 1.17 2.64 -12.59
CA ARG A 59 0.59 3.98 -12.76
C ARG A 59 -0.81 4.11 -12.15
N GLU A 60 -1.50 3.00 -11.88
CA GLU A 60 -2.83 3.01 -11.24
C GLU A 60 -2.73 3.28 -9.73
N THR A 61 -1.60 2.93 -9.11
CA THR A 61 -1.33 3.10 -7.68
C THR A 61 -0.31 4.21 -7.41
N ILE A 62 0.49 4.60 -8.40
CA ILE A 62 1.48 5.67 -8.31
C ILE A 62 1.30 6.57 -9.54
N PRO A 63 0.46 7.60 -9.46
CA PRO A 63 0.10 8.39 -10.63
C PRO A 63 1.25 9.28 -11.09
N PHE A 64 1.42 9.40 -12.41
CA PHE A 64 2.30 10.37 -13.10
C PHE A 64 1.51 11.40 -13.92
N ASP A 65 0.20 11.21 -13.99
CA ASP A 65 -0.76 12.11 -14.62
C ASP A 65 -1.77 12.58 -13.57
N VAL A 66 -2.47 13.68 -13.84
CA VAL A 66 -3.47 14.24 -12.91
C VAL A 66 -4.55 13.20 -12.60
N VAL A 67 -4.81 13.00 -11.32
CA VAL A 67 -5.85 12.08 -10.82
C VAL A 67 -6.92 12.83 -10.04
N SER A 68 -8.16 12.32 -10.11
CA SER A 68 -9.28 12.87 -9.34
C SER A 68 -9.62 11.98 -8.16
N ASN A 69 -9.85 12.61 -7.00
CA ASN A 69 -10.27 11.98 -5.76
C ASN A 69 -9.36 10.88 -5.23
N PHE A 70 -8.09 10.96 -5.60
CA PHE A 70 -7.07 9.99 -5.26
C PHE A 70 -5.80 10.75 -4.88
N ARG A 71 -5.33 10.55 -3.64
CA ARG A 71 -4.09 11.14 -3.11
C ARG A 71 -3.29 10.06 -2.38
N GLY A 72 -2.08 10.38 -1.91
CA GLY A 72 -1.24 9.44 -1.18
C GLY A 72 -1.93 8.85 0.06
N SER A 73 -2.06 9.60 1.15
CA SER A 73 -2.80 9.12 2.33
C SER A 73 -3.85 10.11 2.83
N ALA A 74 -4.64 9.69 3.82
CA ALA A 74 -5.53 10.58 4.56
C ALA A 74 -4.79 11.76 5.24
N ASP A 75 -3.51 11.56 5.57
CA ASP A 75 -2.64 12.50 6.30
C ASP A 75 -1.66 13.24 5.38
N ASN A 76 -1.92 13.30 4.06
CA ASN A 76 -1.08 13.97 3.06
C ASN A 76 0.33 13.39 2.89
N LYS A 77 0.51 12.08 3.10
CA LYS A 77 1.73 11.38 2.66
C LYS A 77 1.83 11.36 1.13
N PRO A 78 3.04 11.19 0.55
CA PRO A 78 3.19 11.01 -0.90
C PRO A 78 2.42 9.79 -1.41
N PHE A 79 2.17 9.68 -2.71
CA PHE A 79 1.71 8.43 -3.32
C PHE A 79 2.74 7.31 -3.13
N TYR A 80 4.02 7.66 -3.27
CA TYR A 80 5.12 6.73 -3.15
C TYR A 80 6.35 7.45 -2.58
N SER A 81 7.10 6.78 -1.71
CA SER A 81 8.39 7.25 -1.20
C SER A 81 9.35 6.07 -1.15
N ALA A 82 10.59 6.26 -1.54
CA ALA A 82 11.62 5.23 -1.44
C ALA A 82 12.99 5.82 -1.13
N LEU A 83 13.79 5.07 -0.39
CA LEU A 83 15.24 5.25 -0.35
C LEU A 83 15.83 4.36 -1.43
N ILE A 84 16.48 4.96 -2.42
CA ILE A 84 17.00 4.25 -3.59
C ILE A 84 18.50 4.46 -3.72
N VAL A 85 19.18 3.49 -4.34
CA VAL A 85 20.55 3.62 -4.82
C VAL A 85 20.50 3.74 -6.34
N HIS A 86 20.95 4.88 -6.86
CA HIS A 86 21.02 5.14 -8.30
C HIS A 86 22.38 5.73 -8.64
N GLU A 87 23.08 5.12 -9.59
CA GLU A 87 24.46 5.49 -9.97
C GLU A 87 25.43 5.49 -8.78
N GLY A 88 25.23 4.56 -7.82
CA GLY A 88 26.03 4.45 -6.60
C GLY A 88 25.74 5.52 -5.54
N ILE A 89 24.74 6.38 -5.75
CA ILE A 89 24.35 7.43 -4.80
C ILE A 89 23.00 7.09 -4.19
N THR A 90 22.93 7.09 -2.86
CA THR A 90 21.67 6.96 -2.13
C THR A 90 20.87 8.26 -2.20
N LYS A 91 19.62 8.19 -2.65
CA LYS A 91 18.71 9.35 -2.75
C LYS A 91 17.32 8.98 -2.24
N LYS A 92 16.59 9.98 -1.75
CA LYS A 92 15.16 9.85 -1.47
C LYS A 92 14.37 10.18 -2.73
N TYR A 93 13.57 9.22 -3.19
CA TYR A 93 12.65 9.37 -4.30
C TYR A 93 11.22 9.50 -3.77
N GLU A 94 10.45 10.46 -4.26
CA GLU A 94 9.06 10.67 -3.85
C GLU A 94 8.16 11.03 -5.04
N VAL A 95 6.92 10.54 -5.01
CA VAL A 95 5.84 10.98 -5.90
C VAL A 95 4.78 11.62 -5.00
N VAL A 96 4.78 12.94 -4.91
CA VAL A 96 3.90 13.70 -3.99
C VAL A 96 2.66 14.19 -4.72
N ALA A 97 1.54 14.28 -4.00
CA ALA A 97 0.32 14.90 -4.51
C ALA A 97 0.36 16.42 -4.28
N ARG A 98 0.35 17.22 -5.35
CA ARG A 98 0.07 18.65 -5.29
C ARG A 98 -1.43 18.87 -5.53
N ASP A 99 -2.12 19.40 -4.53
CA ASP A 99 -3.53 19.78 -4.67
C ASP A 99 -3.64 20.96 -5.64
N THR A 100 -4.42 20.79 -6.71
CA THR A 100 -4.67 21.83 -7.72
C THR A 100 -6.06 22.46 -7.57
N GLY A 101 -6.78 22.10 -6.50
CA GLY A 101 -8.16 22.49 -6.23
C GLY A 101 -9.18 21.65 -7.01
N GLY A 102 -10.44 22.05 -6.92
CA GLY A 102 -11.56 21.43 -7.61
C GLY A 102 -12.71 22.40 -7.83
N PHE A 103 -13.38 22.32 -8.98
CA PHE A 103 -14.57 23.13 -9.25
C PHE A 103 -15.79 22.47 -8.59
N LEU A 104 -16.42 23.15 -7.62
CA LEU A 104 -17.65 22.75 -6.90
C LEU A 104 -17.67 21.31 -6.35
N ARG A 105 -17.38 21.13 -5.05
CA ARG A 105 -17.81 20.07 -4.09
C ARG A 105 -17.82 18.57 -4.53
N THR A 106 -17.32 18.21 -5.71
CA THR A 106 -17.60 16.89 -6.32
C THR A 106 -16.35 16.15 -6.75
N ARG A 107 -15.27 16.86 -7.08
CA ARG A 107 -13.97 16.29 -7.42
C ARG A 107 -12.84 17.20 -6.96
N ILE A 108 -11.80 16.61 -6.39
CA ILE A 108 -10.52 17.25 -6.10
C ILE A 108 -9.47 16.63 -7.01
N ASN A 109 -8.66 17.46 -7.67
CA ASN A 109 -7.62 16.99 -8.57
C ASN A 109 -6.24 17.12 -7.91
N TYR A 110 -5.44 16.06 -8.07
CA TYR A 110 -4.08 16.00 -7.57
C TYR A 110 -3.12 15.86 -8.75
N GLU A 111 -2.19 16.79 -8.85
CA GLU A 111 -1.06 16.74 -9.78
C GLU A 111 0.09 15.99 -9.09
N PRO A 112 0.59 14.88 -9.65
CA PRO A 112 1.76 14.21 -9.12
C PRO A 112 3.03 14.99 -9.44
N VAL A 113 3.88 15.16 -8.43
CA VAL A 113 5.18 15.81 -8.55
C VAL A 113 6.23 14.83 -8.08
N VAL A 114 7.25 14.61 -8.91
CA VAL A 114 8.32 13.66 -8.63
C VAL A 114 9.54 14.41 -8.11
N SER A 115 10.17 13.87 -7.07
CA SER A 115 11.44 14.33 -6.53
C SER A 115 12.39 13.13 -6.42
N PRO A 116 13.68 13.25 -6.76
CA PRO A 116 14.33 14.45 -7.26
C PRO A 116 14.01 14.70 -8.76
N GLU A 117 14.16 15.94 -9.22
CA GLU A 117 13.72 16.39 -10.55
C GLU A 117 14.41 15.61 -11.69
N GLU A 118 15.65 15.16 -11.51
CA GLU A 118 16.34 14.34 -12.50
C GLU A 118 15.64 12.99 -12.79
N LEU A 119 14.84 12.48 -11.85
CA LEU A 119 14.08 11.23 -11.98
C LEU A 119 12.60 11.47 -12.30
N ARG A 120 12.22 12.68 -12.73
CA ARG A 120 10.81 13.05 -12.96
C ARG A 120 10.05 12.18 -13.98
N LEU A 121 10.77 11.54 -14.90
CA LEU A 121 10.19 10.65 -15.92
C LEU A 121 10.35 9.16 -15.57
N THR A 122 10.99 8.87 -14.44
CA THR A 122 11.30 7.52 -13.98
C THR A 122 10.22 7.06 -13.03
N HIS A 123 9.29 6.24 -13.51
CA HIS A 123 8.24 5.64 -12.67
C HIS A 123 8.81 4.49 -11.82
N PRO A 124 8.36 4.26 -10.56
CA PRO A 124 8.88 3.20 -9.70
C PRO A 124 8.86 1.80 -10.33
N ALA A 125 7.81 1.46 -11.08
CA ALA A 125 7.72 0.21 -11.85
C ALA A 125 8.89 -0.01 -12.84
N GLU A 126 9.61 1.03 -13.24
CA GLU A 126 10.75 0.92 -14.16
C GLU A 126 12.09 0.78 -13.43
N PHE A 127 12.14 0.95 -12.10
CA PHE A 127 13.37 0.81 -11.31
C PHE A 127 14.14 -0.48 -11.60
N PRO A 128 13.50 -1.66 -11.69
CA PRO A 128 14.22 -2.91 -11.98
C PRO A 128 14.92 -2.91 -13.35
N ARG A 129 14.37 -2.18 -14.34
CA ARG A 129 14.94 -2.09 -15.69
C ARG A 129 16.03 -1.03 -15.80
N MET A 130 16.06 -0.10 -14.86
CA MET A 130 16.98 1.05 -14.84
C MET A 130 18.12 0.87 -13.84
N ASP A 131 18.27 -0.33 -13.28
CA ASP A 131 19.29 -0.67 -12.28
C ASP A 131 19.24 0.29 -11.06
N ILE A 132 18.02 0.62 -10.64
CA ILE A 132 17.75 1.38 -9.42
C ILE A 132 17.38 0.39 -8.33
N GLU A 133 18.22 0.30 -7.31
CA GLU A 133 18.00 -0.57 -6.15
C GLU A 133 17.18 0.17 -5.08
N VAL A 134 16.27 -0.56 -4.42
CA VAL A 134 15.38 0.00 -3.39
C VAL A 134 15.73 -0.54 -2.00
N GLU A 135 16.13 0.35 -1.10
CA GLU A 135 16.52 0.03 0.28
C GLU A 135 15.34 0.01 1.25
N GLU A 136 14.39 0.93 1.08
CA GLU A 136 13.10 0.93 1.77
C GLU A 136 12.10 1.71 0.93
N TRP A 137 10.81 1.40 1.08
CA TRP A 137 9.77 2.11 0.36
C TRP A 137 8.41 2.09 1.05
N GLU A 138 7.60 3.08 0.70
CA GLU A 138 6.24 3.28 1.17
C GLU A 138 5.33 3.52 -0.03
N LEU A 139 4.14 2.91 0.00
CA LEU A 139 3.06 3.14 -0.97
C LEU A 139 1.83 3.58 -0.20
N HIS A 140 1.24 4.70 -0.61
CA HIS A 140 0.04 5.24 -0.01
C HIS A 140 -1.01 5.48 -1.07
N ASN A 141 -2.21 4.94 -0.85
CA ASN A 141 -3.37 5.21 -1.67
C ASN A 141 -4.58 5.55 -0.82
N TYR A 142 -5.08 6.78 -0.98
CA TYR A 142 -6.35 7.21 -0.40
C TYR A 142 -7.31 7.63 -1.51
N LYS A 143 -8.29 6.77 -1.79
CA LYS A 143 -9.33 6.98 -2.80
C LYS A 143 -10.62 7.32 -2.09
N HIS A 144 -11.18 8.49 -2.34
CA HIS A 144 -12.48 8.90 -1.79
C HIS A 144 -13.54 8.95 -2.87
N HIS A 145 -14.75 8.52 -2.54
CA HIS A 145 -15.87 8.51 -3.48
C HIS A 145 -16.87 9.58 -3.05
N PHE A 146 -16.76 10.78 -3.63
CA PHE A 146 -17.79 11.80 -3.46
C PHE A 146 -19.10 11.31 -4.09
N MET A 147 -20.16 11.17 -3.29
CA MET A 147 -21.52 11.11 -3.82
C MET A 147 -22.15 12.49 -3.76
N LEU A 148 -22.75 12.92 -4.87
CA LEU A 148 -23.54 14.14 -4.92
C LEU A 148 -24.67 14.06 -3.87
N LEU A 149 -24.82 15.12 -3.07
CA LEU A 149 -25.95 15.39 -2.16
C LEU A 149 -26.06 14.54 -0.87
N ILE A 150 -25.19 13.56 -0.66
CA ILE A 150 -25.09 12.80 0.60
C ILE A 150 -23.64 12.86 1.05
N ALA A 151 -23.39 13.05 2.35
CA ALA A 151 -22.06 12.94 2.93
C ALA A 151 -21.57 11.48 2.90
N SER A 152 -21.47 10.89 1.70
CA SER A 152 -20.81 9.60 1.53
C SER A 152 -19.36 9.78 1.92
N LYS A 153 -18.98 9.01 2.93
CA LYS A 153 -17.62 8.90 3.43
C LYS A 153 -16.98 7.66 2.86
N ARG A 154 -17.48 7.10 1.74
CA ARG A 154 -16.88 5.93 1.12
C ARG A 154 -15.46 6.25 0.70
N TYR A 155 -14.52 5.50 1.22
CA TYR A 155 -13.13 5.58 0.85
C TYR A 155 -12.48 4.20 0.93
N GLU A 156 -11.38 4.08 0.21
CA GLU A 156 -10.38 3.03 0.35
C GLU A 156 -9.06 3.70 0.76
N SER A 157 -8.42 3.18 1.79
CA SER A 157 -7.11 3.61 2.27
C SER A 157 -6.18 2.41 2.29
N VAL A 158 -5.00 2.57 1.71
CA VAL A 158 -3.94 1.56 1.68
C VAL A 158 -2.64 2.27 1.99
N ASP A 159 -2.06 1.98 3.15
CA ASP A 159 -0.75 2.48 3.55
C ASP A 159 0.17 1.29 3.78
N MET A 160 1.16 1.13 2.92
CA MET A 160 2.13 0.07 2.99
C MET A 160 3.53 0.64 3.21
N ARG A 161 4.31 -0.02 4.05
CA ARG A 161 5.71 0.29 4.29
C ARG A 161 6.52 -1.00 4.28
N VAL A 162 7.66 -0.96 3.61
CA VAL A 162 8.60 -2.06 3.51
C VAL A 162 9.98 -1.55 3.87
N ARG A 163 10.61 -2.16 4.89
CA ARG A 163 11.94 -1.78 5.35
C ARG A 163 12.69 -2.97 5.92
N ARG A 164 14.02 -2.89 5.92
CA ARG A 164 14.86 -3.85 6.64
C ARG A 164 14.84 -3.56 8.14
N GLU A 165 14.74 -4.62 8.95
CA GLU A 165 14.89 -4.55 10.40
C GLU A 165 16.01 -5.50 10.85
N LYS A 166 16.74 -5.07 11.88
CA LYS A 166 17.73 -5.92 12.56
C LYS A 166 17.01 -6.77 13.59
N GLY A 167 17.25 -8.08 13.59
CA GLY A 167 16.71 -8.95 14.61
C GLY A 167 17.11 -8.50 16.01
N VAL A 168 16.15 -8.48 16.94
CA VAL A 168 16.41 -8.18 18.34
C VAL A 168 16.96 -9.44 19.00
N GLY A 169 18.29 -9.57 19.00
CA GLY A 169 19.02 -10.61 19.70
C GLY A 169 20.47 -10.17 19.91
N GLU A 170 20.95 -10.18 21.16
CA GLU A 170 22.31 -9.79 21.57
C GLU A 170 23.37 -10.87 21.26
N GLU A 171 23.21 -11.61 20.16
CA GLU A 171 24.23 -12.55 19.67
C GLU A 171 24.73 -12.08 18.31
N GLU A 172 26.06 -12.06 18.16
CA GLU A 172 26.77 -11.75 16.92
C GLU A 172 26.28 -12.66 15.79
N GLY A 173 25.31 -12.17 15.01
CA GLY A 173 24.63 -12.97 13.99
C GLY A 173 23.14 -12.68 13.78
N ALA A 174 22.58 -11.62 14.39
CA ALA A 174 21.18 -11.21 14.17
C ALA A 174 20.85 -11.15 12.67
N SER A 175 20.09 -12.13 12.19
CA SER A 175 19.67 -12.22 10.80
C SER A 175 18.79 -11.02 10.45
N GLU A 176 19.20 -10.22 9.46
CA GLU A 176 18.40 -9.11 8.98
C GLU A 176 17.20 -9.64 8.19
N PHE A 177 16.00 -9.19 8.55
CA PHE A 177 14.77 -9.52 7.84
C PHE A 177 14.09 -8.24 7.35
N THR A 178 13.22 -8.38 6.35
CA THR A 178 12.39 -7.30 5.85
C THR A 178 11.00 -7.39 6.46
N VAL A 179 10.52 -6.27 6.98
CA VAL A 179 9.16 -6.13 7.50
C VAL A 179 8.32 -5.37 6.49
N LEU A 180 7.25 -6.00 6.04
CA LEU A 180 6.14 -5.37 5.34
C LEU A 180 5.04 -5.09 6.36
N ARG A 181 4.67 -3.83 6.49
CA ARG A 181 3.51 -3.40 7.29
C ARG A 181 2.49 -2.73 6.39
N LEU A 182 1.27 -3.24 6.43
CA LEU A 182 0.16 -2.81 5.60
C LEU A 182 -1.01 -2.40 6.48
N ASN A 183 -1.54 -1.20 6.27
CA ASN A 183 -2.79 -0.75 6.85
C ASN A 183 -3.80 -0.59 5.73
N LEU A 184 -4.92 -1.30 5.84
CA LEU A 184 -6.04 -1.23 4.92
C LEU A 184 -7.23 -0.69 5.66
N ALA A 185 -7.98 0.21 5.03
CA ALA A 185 -9.28 0.64 5.54
C ALA A 185 -10.25 0.86 4.39
N GLU A 186 -11.46 0.31 4.52
CA GLU A 186 -12.54 0.57 3.57
C GLU A 186 -13.82 0.89 4.35
N SER A 187 -14.54 1.90 3.89
CA SER A 187 -15.78 2.38 4.51
C SER A 187 -17.01 2.18 3.62
N GLU A 188 -18.18 2.22 4.25
CA GLU A 188 -19.48 2.00 3.60
C GLU A 188 -19.65 0.60 2.99
N LEU A 189 -18.94 -0.40 3.54
CA LEU A 189 -19.12 -1.81 3.18
C LEU A 189 -20.52 -2.30 3.61
N LYS A 190 -21.22 -3.00 2.72
CA LYS A 190 -22.60 -3.47 2.97
C LYS A 190 -22.65 -4.72 3.84
N ALA A 191 -21.52 -5.38 4.02
CA ALA A 191 -21.35 -6.57 4.84
C ALA A 191 -19.96 -6.56 5.48
N ARG A 192 -19.70 -7.52 6.36
CA ARG A 192 -18.37 -7.74 6.94
C ARG A 192 -17.47 -8.43 5.92
N GLU A 193 -17.00 -7.66 4.95
CA GLU A 193 -16.15 -8.14 3.86
C GLU A 193 -14.70 -7.70 4.06
N VAL A 194 -13.79 -8.36 3.36
CA VAL A 194 -12.36 -8.04 3.39
C VAL A 194 -12.13 -6.66 2.74
N PRO A 195 -11.57 -5.67 3.45
CA PRO A 195 -11.36 -4.33 2.91
C PRO A 195 -10.27 -4.32 1.85
N CYS A 196 -10.37 -3.42 0.87
CA CYS A 196 -9.34 -3.15 -0.14
C CYS A 196 -8.92 -4.43 -0.90
N SER A 197 -9.88 -5.30 -1.23
CA SER A 197 -9.63 -6.66 -1.75
C SER A 197 -8.71 -6.71 -2.98
N TRP A 198 -8.81 -5.74 -3.89
CA TRP A 198 -7.96 -5.62 -5.09
C TRP A 198 -6.47 -5.47 -4.76
N TYR A 199 -6.14 -4.75 -3.68
CA TYR A 199 -4.76 -4.57 -3.22
C TYR A 199 -4.26 -5.84 -2.53
N LEU A 200 -5.10 -6.49 -1.72
CA LEU A 200 -4.73 -7.74 -1.06
C LEU A 200 -4.38 -8.83 -2.07
N GLU A 201 -5.12 -8.96 -3.18
CA GLU A 201 -4.79 -9.92 -4.25
C GLU A 201 -3.37 -9.73 -4.77
N ARG A 202 -2.94 -8.48 -4.95
CA ARG A 202 -1.63 -8.15 -5.51
C ARG A 202 -0.50 -8.21 -4.49
N ILE A 203 -0.84 -8.25 -3.19
CA ILE A 203 0.10 -8.42 -2.09
C ILE A 203 0.30 -9.91 -1.76
N SER A 204 -0.60 -10.81 -2.20
CA SER A 204 -0.56 -12.25 -1.95
C SER A 204 0.53 -13.00 -2.72
N ILE A 205 1.80 -12.63 -2.49
CA ILE A 205 3.00 -13.29 -3.04
C ILE A 205 3.64 -14.30 -2.07
N PHE A 206 2.97 -14.59 -0.96
CA PHE A 206 3.51 -15.37 0.15
C PHE A 206 3.06 -16.83 0.06
N LYS A 207 4.02 -17.73 0.12
CA LYS A 207 3.78 -19.18 0.06
C LYS A 207 2.97 -19.62 1.27
N ASP A 208 1.98 -20.47 1.04
CA ASP A 208 1.11 -21.06 2.07
C ASP A 208 0.37 -20.02 2.96
N VAL A 209 0.24 -18.77 2.49
CA VAL A 209 -0.47 -17.69 3.19
C VAL A 209 -1.54 -17.06 2.31
N ASP A 210 -2.81 -17.41 2.58
CA ASP A 210 -3.96 -16.71 2.02
C ASP A 210 -4.31 -15.51 2.90
N LEU A 211 -3.80 -14.33 2.52
CA LEU A 211 -4.04 -13.09 3.26
C LEU A 211 -5.53 -12.71 3.33
N LYS A 212 -6.31 -12.98 2.28
CA LYS A 212 -7.73 -12.66 2.29
C LYS A 212 -8.48 -13.51 3.31
N GLU A 213 -8.18 -14.79 3.36
CA GLU A 213 -8.79 -15.71 4.32
C GLU A 213 -8.37 -15.41 5.75
N GLU A 214 -7.09 -15.06 5.98
CA GLU A 214 -6.62 -14.62 7.30
C GLU A 214 -7.35 -13.36 7.78
N VAL A 215 -7.55 -12.37 6.90
CA VAL A 215 -8.33 -11.18 7.22
C VAL A 215 -9.80 -11.53 7.46
N ARG A 216 -10.40 -12.38 6.62
CA ARG A 216 -11.80 -12.82 6.75
C ARG A 216 -12.06 -13.45 8.12
N LYS A 217 -11.21 -14.39 8.55
CA LYS A 217 -11.31 -15.02 9.88
C LYS A 217 -11.26 -13.99 11.01
N LYS A 218 -10.44 -12.95 10.89
CA LYS A 218 -10.32 -11.92 11.92
C LYS A 218 -11.53 -10.99 12.00
N ILE A 219 -12.19 -10.70 10.89
CA ILE A 219 -13.39 -9.82 10.87
C ILE A 219 -14.68 -10.56 11.21
N GLU A 220 -14.74 -11.89 11.04
CA GLU A 220 -15.90 -12.70 11.41
C GLU A 220 -15.97 -12.96 12.91
N VAL A 221 -14.83 -13.09 13.58
CA VAL A 221 -14.73 -13.35 15.02
C VAL A 221 -14.92 -12.08 15.88
N GLY A 222 -14.78 -10.88 15.29
CA GLY A 222 -14.94 -9.58 15.96
C GLY A 222 -16.37 -9.05 15.96
#